data_AF-A0A7S2UC21-F1
#
_entry.id   AF-A0A7S2UC21-F1
#
_cell.length_a   1.000
_cell.length_b   1.000
_cell.length_c   1.000
_cell.angle_alpha   90.00
_cell.angle_beta   90.00
_cell.angle_gamma   90.00
#
_symmetry.space_group_name_H-M   'P 1'
#
loop_
_entity.id
_entity.type
_entity.pdbx_description
1 polymer ?
#
loop_
_entity_poly.entity_id
_entity_poly.type
_entity_poly.pdbx_seq_one_letter_code
_entity_poly.pdbx_strand_id
1 'polypeptide(L)'
;RLLCFEDVNEAKNACKYYNITVKEAPSRARPGQEIEMVETIYWAESIFKEPKDPEKGIVLILKPRKMLRTIESKLKGATRLAICRGEVSGEGATLAEEFVVKRSPSKLGRPAIALVADQENTKRNTLEEQQRRNAELERLRNLQAEKEKEKMKEVKRKEKLIRQEAEKKRREDERKKAEYEETKRRELLLQAQRTKELETQQAEEARQMAIEAEKTRRIDEAKKIQVEKEKEERRIAQQKEDQRLRAVAEERERHHQEVAAREQAKEEQRLRLLQEAEEKSRQEEEARQHRLYILQQKRAAEEERKRKTLEEAERKVALEWRKKIDAARKILVWQKWASQVQKRRYSIDGTRRSLECIDPTFSYRSSVDPLLSRGDEEEGGVIMAPKSTAFQHD
;
A
#
# COMPACT_ATOMS: atom_id res chain seq x y z
N ARG A 1 -13.20 -2.86 32.02
CA ARG A 1 -12.77 -1.45 31.81
C ARG A 1 -11.66 -1.30 30.77
N LEU A 2 -10.61 -2.14 30.78
CA LEU A 2 -9.47 -2.03 29.85
C LEU A 2 -9.84 -2.07 28.36
N LEU A 3 -10.78 -2.95 27.97
CA LEU A 3 -11.15 -3.20 26.57
C LEU A 3 -12.44 -2.49 26.12
N CYS A 4 -12.97 -1.56 26.92
CA CYS A 4 -14.11 -0.71 26.56
C CYS A 4 -15.42 -1.42 26.10
N PHE A 5 -15.67 -2.67 26.50
CA PHE A 5 -16.98 -3.31 26.31
C PHE A 5 -18.10 -2.51 27.00
N GLU A 6 -19.28 -2.45 26.38
CA GLU A 6 -20.42 -1.67 26.88
C GLU A 6 -21.07 -2.33 28.10
N ASP A 7 -21.18 -3.66 28.05
CA ASP A 7 -21.83 -4.49 29.07
C ASP A 7 -21.06 -5.81 29.28
N VAL A 8 -21.26 -6.43 30.46
CA VAL A 8 -20.63 -7.72 30.81
C VAL A 8 -21.03 -8.83 29.83
N ASN A 9 -22.28 -8.81 29.36
CA ASN A 9 -22.77 -9.77 28.37
C ASN A 9 -22.04 -9.65 27.03
N GLU A 10 -21.64 -8.45 26.63
CA GLU A 10 -20.84 -8.26 25.41
C GLU A 10 -19.44 -8.86 25.57
N ALA A 11 -18.80 -8.62 26.71
CA ALA A 11 -17.52 -9.22 27.04
C ALA A 11 -17.59 -10.76 27.06
N LYS A 12 -18.65 -11.35 27.65
CA LYS A 12 -18.91 -12.80 27.62
C LYS A 12 -19.05 -13.33 26.19
N ASN A 13 -19.83 -12.65 25.35
CA ASN A 13 -20.04 -13.06 23.97
C ASN A 13 -18.74 -12.99 23.15
N ALA A 14 -17.92 -11.96 23.36
CA ALA A 14 -16.59 -11.86 22.75
C ALA A 14 -15.67 -12.99 23.23
N CYS A 15 -15.68 -13.31 24.52
CA CYS A 15 -14.90 -14.44 25.05
C CYS A 15 -15.36 -15.76 24.42
N LYS A 16 -16.67 -16.01 24.35
CA LYS A 16 -17.24 -17.19 23.68
C LYS A 16 -16.85 -17.27 22.22
N TYR A 17 -16.84 -16.14 21.52
CA TYR A 17 -16.46 -16.05 20.11
C TYR A 17 -15.02 -16.53 19.85
N TYR A 18 -14.09 -16.16 20.73
CA TYR A 18 -12.69 -16.56 20.65
C TYR A 18 -12.36 -17.86 21.40
N ASN A 19 -13.38 -18.61 21.85
CA ASN A 19 -13.23 -19.81 22.68
C ASN A 19 -12.41 -19.57 23.97
N ILE A 20 -12.53 -18.38 24.54
CA ILE A 20 -11.92 -18.03 25.83
C ILE A 20 -12.88 -18.46 26.94
N THR A 21 -12.39 -19.30 27.85
CA THR A 21 -13.18 -19.78 28.99
C THR A 21 -13.31 -18.72 30.08
N VAL A 22 -14.55 -18.37 30.43
CA VAL A 22 -14.87 -17.49 31.55
C VAL A 22 -15.34 -18.37 32.71
N LYS A 23 -14.73 -18.21 33.91
CA LYS A 23 -15.15 -18.92 35.12
C LYS A 23 -15.50 -17.91 36.20
N GLU A 24 -16.55 -18.19 36.96
CA GLU A 24 -16.86 -17.42 38.16
C GLU A 24 -15.86 -17.80 39.25
N ALA A 25 -15.13 -16.80 39.77
CA ALA A 25 -14.20 -17.00 40.86
C ALA A 25 -14.60 -16.08 42.02
N PRO A 26 -14.44 -16.53 43.27
CA PRO A 26 -14.66 -15.66 44.41
C PRO A 26 -13.67 -14.49 44.35
N SER A 27 -14.18 -13.27 44.38
CA SER A 27 -13.32 -12.09 44.50
C SER A 27 -12.53 -12.18 45.79
N ARG A 28 -11.26 -11.76 45.75
CA ARG A 28 -10.47 -11.59 46.98
C ARG A 28 -11.04 -10.41 47.76
N ALA A 29 -12.08 -10.67 48.54
CA ALA A 29 -12.65 -9.72 49.47
C ALA A 29 -11.62 -9.38 50.56
N ARG A 30 -11.59 -8.12 50.99
CA ARG A 30 -10.84 -7.72 52.18
C ARG A 30 -11.50 -8.36 53.41
N PRO A 31 -10.73 -8.70 54.47
CA PRO A 31 -11.32 -9.26 55.68
C PRO A 31 -12.41 -8.32 56.22
N GLY A 32 -13.64 -8.82 56.30
CA GLY A 32 -14.84 -8.06 56.71
C GLY A 32 -15.81 -7.67 55.57
N GLN A 33 -15.50 -7.96 54.30
CA GLN A 33 -16.44 -7.81 53.18
C GLN A 33 -17.04 -9.15 52.76
N GLU A 34 -18.31 -9.13 52.35
CA GLU A 34 -18.97 -10.28 51.72
C GLU A 34 -18.22 -10.68 50.44
N ILE A 35 -18.07 -11.99 50.24
CA ILE A 35 -17.37 -12.55 49.08
C ILE A 35 -18.26 -12.38 47.86
N GLU A 36 -17.97 -11.38 47.04
CA GLU A 36 -18.64 -11.18 45.76
C GLU A 36 -18.05 -12.15 44.72
N MET A 37 -18.90 -12.91 44.05
CA MET A 37 -18.49 -13.78 42.95
C MET A 37 -18.23 -12.92 41.73
N VAL A 38 -16.97 -12.88 41.25
CA VAL A 38 -16.57 -12.08 40.10
C VAL A 38 -16.15 -12.99 38.96
N GLU A 39 -16.77 -12.81 37.81
CA GLU A 39 -16.40 -13.49 36.59
C GLU A 39 -14.95 -13.15 36.22
N THR A 40 -14.09 -14.16 36.30
CA THR A 40 -12.67 -14.05 36.01
C THR A 40 -12.38 -14.79 34.71
N ILE A 41 -11.72 -14.10 33.79
CA ILE A 41 -11.30 -14.67 32.51
C ILE A 41 -10.04 -15.48 32.76
N TYR A 42 -10.12 -16.80 32.62
CA TYR A 42 -8.95 -17.67 32.69
C TYR A 42 -8.43 -17.91 31.28
N TRP A 43 -7.37 -17.21 30.93
CA TRP A 43 -6.65 -17.41 29.67
C TRP A 43 -5.53 -18.44 29.89
N ALA A 44 -5.90 -19.65 30.28
CA ALA A 44 -4.94 -20.74 30.39
C ALA A 44 -4.90 -21.49 29.05
N GLU A 45 -3.77 -21.36 28.34
CA GLU A 45 -3.32 -22.25 27.24
C GLU A 45 -4.21 -22.38 25.98
N SER A 46 -5.27 -21.59 25.84
CA SER A 46 -6.07 -21.63 24.61
C SER A 46 -5.27 -21.03 23.44
N ILE A 47 -4.86 -21.88 22.49
CA ILE A 47 -4.26 -21.48 21.22
C ILE A 47 -5.24 -20.52 20.53
N PHE A 48 -4.82 -19.26 20.33
CA PHE A 48 -5.62 -18.27 19.63
C PHE A 48 -5.83 -18.75 18.18
N LYS A 49 -7.02 -19.28 17.90
CA LYS A 49 -7.44 -19.69 16.56
C LYS A 49 -8.54 -18.77 16.11
N GLU A 50 -8.41 -18.23 14.90
CA GLU A 50 -9.48 -17.49 14.27
C GLU A 50 -10.71 -18.41 14.15
N PRO A 51 -11.86 -18.02 14.71
CA PRO A 51 -13.06 -18.84 14.64
C PRO A 51 -13.51 -18.96 13.18
N LYS A 52 -13.61 -20.21 12.69
CA LYS A 52 -14.09 -20.54 11.36
C LYS A 52 -15.45 -21.21 11.47
N ASP A 53 -16.33 -20.90 10.53
CA ASP A 53 -17.61 -21.57 10.37
C ASP A 53 -17.35 -23.07 10.08
N PRO A 54 -17.89 -24.02 10.88
CA PRO A 54 -17.61 -25.45 10.71
C PRO A 54 -18.09 -26.00 9.36
N GLU A 55 -19.09 -25.38 8.73
CA GLU A 55 -19.64 -25.86 7.46
C GLU A 55 -18.97 -25.19 6.25
N LYS A 56 -18.65 -23.90 6.37
CA LYS A 56 -18.17 -23.08 5.23
C LYS A 56 -16.67 -22.84 5.24
N GLY A 57 -15.99 -23.07 6.36
CA GLY A 57 -14.56 -22.78 6.54
C GLY A 57 -14.19 -21.29 6.47
N ILE A 58 -15.18 -20.41 6.33
CA ILE A 58 -14.99 -18.96 6.27
C ILE A 58 -14.63 -18.46 7.67
N VAL A 59 -13.64 -17.58 7.76
CA VAL A 59 -13.30 -16.88 9.01
C VAL A 59 -14.50 -16.03 9.40
N LEU A 60 -15.09 -16.35 10.55
CA LEU A 60 -16.12 -15.50 11.12
C LEU A 60 -15.43 -14.19 11.48
N ILE A 61 -16.05 -13.06 11.12
CA ILE A 61 -15.61 -11.74 11.54
C ILE A 61 -16.60 -11.26 12.60
N LEU A 62 -16.12 -11.01 13.81
CA LEU A 62 -16.95 -10.41 14.86
C LEU A 62 -17.29 -8.99 14.41
N LYS A 63 -18.53 -8.76 14.03
CA LYS A 63 -18.98 -7.43 13.60
C LYS A 63 -18.79 -6.47 14.77
N PRO A 64 -17.96 -5.41 14.63
CA PRO A 64 -17.78 -4.46 15.72
C PRO A 64 -19.13 -3.82 16.03
N ARG A 65 -19.58 -3.96 17.28
CA ARG A 65 -20.76 -3.24 17.74
C ARG A 65 -20.40 -1.75 17.87
N LYS A 66 -21.38 -0.91 17.60
CA LYS A 66 -21.25 0.53 17.82
C LYS A 66 -21.06 0.73 19.33
N MET A 67 -20.00 1.43 19.72
CA MET A 67 -19.82 1.86 21.12
C MET A 67 -20.78 3.02 21.40
N LEU A 68 -22.08 2.75 21.45
CA LEU A 68 -23.15 3.68 21.73
C LEU A 68 -22.87 4.46 23.03
N ARG A 69 -22.58 3.79 24.15
CA ARG A 69 -22.36 4.48 25.44
C ARG A 69 -21.22 5.49 25.39
N THR A 70 -20.07 5.11 24.82
CA THR A 70 -18.86 5.97 24.87
C THR A 70 -18.87 7.04 23.78
N ILE A 71 -19.41 6.72 22.59
CA ILE A 71 -19.47 7.67 21.48
C ILE A 71 -20.64 8.64 21.71
N GLU A 72 -21.82 8.18 22.12
CA GLU A 72 -22.96 9.07 22.39
C GLU A 72 -22.71 9.97 23.60
N SER A 73 -22.07 9.46 24.67
CA SER A 73 -21.69 10.30 25.82
C SER A 73 -20.72 11.40 25.42
N LYS A 74 -19.79 11.12 24.50
CA LYS A 74 -18.83 12.10 23.98
C LYS A 74 -19.46 13.07 22.99
N LEU A 75 -20.47 12.62 22.24
CA LEU A 75 -21.18 13.45 21.28
C LEU A 75 -22.24 14.35 21.94
N LYS A 76 -22.69 14.06 23.18
CA LYS A 76 -23.66 14.89 23.94
C LYS A 76 -24.88 15.34 23.12
N GLY A 77 -25.37 14.48 22.20
CA GLY A 77 -26.49 14.82 21.32
C GLY A 77 -26.14 15.64 20.06
N ALA A 78 -24.86 15.75 19.71
CA ALA A 78 -24.40 16.40 18.50
C ALA A 78 -25.02 15.78 17.23
N THR A 79 -25.49 16.64 16.33
CA THR A 79 -25.96 16.20 15.03
C THR A 79 -24.79 15.74 14.16
N ARG A 80 -25.05 14.80 13.24
CA ARG A 80 -24.03 14.32 12.27
C ARG A 80 -23.39 15.47 11.49
N LEU A 81 -24.16 16.52 11.18
CA LEU A 81 -23.66 17.70 10.47
C LEU A 81 -22.70 18.52 11.33
N ALA A 82 -22.97 18.70 12.62
CA ALA A 82 -22.09 19.40 13.55
C ALA A 82 -20.72 18.70 13.65
N ILE A 83 -20.73 17.36 13.66
CA ILE A 83 -19.50 16.56 13.65
C ILE A 83 -18.74 16.76 12.33
N CYS A 84 -19.41 16.66 11.18
CA CYS A 84 -18.76 16.86 9.87
C CYS A 84 -18.21 18.27 9.67
N ARG A 85 -18.77 19.28 10.34
CA ARG A 85 -18.29 20.67 10.32
C ARG A 85 -17.16 20.94 11.31
N GLY A 86 -16.83 19.97 12.17
CA GLY A 86 -15.80 20.13 13.20
C GLY A 86 -16.25 20.97 14.40
N GLU A 87 -17.56 21.19 14.57
CA GLU A 87 -18.12 21.97 15.69
C GLU A 87 -17.98 21.22 17.03
N VAL A 88 -17.77 19.90 16.97
CA VAL A 88 -17.72 18.99 18.12
C VAL A 88 -16.38 18.27 18.13
N SER A 89 -15.31 19.03 18.37
CA SER A 89 -14.00 18.47 18.67
C SER A 89 -13.89 18.34 20.19
N GLY A 90 -13.46 17.17 20.67
CA GLY A 90 -13.43 16.81 22.09
C GLY A 90 -12.66 17.82 22.97
N GLU A 91 -12.85 17.69 24.29
CA GLU A 91 -12.22 18.50 25.36
C GLU A 91 -10.83 19.02 24.95
N GLY A 92 -10.79 20.26 24.47
CA GLY A 92 -9.62 20.82 23.77
C GLY A 92 -9.97 21.82 22.67
N ALA A 93 -11.15 21.70 22.04
CA ALA A 93 -11.76 22.85 21.38
C ALA A 93 -12.43 23.70 22.44
N THR A 94 -11.67 24.65 23.00
CA THR A 94 -12.24 25.79 23.71
C THR A 94 -13.24 26.45 22.77
N LEU A 95 -14.51 26.09 22.95
CA LEU A 95 -15.60 27.03 22.74
C LEU A 95 -15.10 28.32 23.37
N ALA A 96 -14.98 29.35 22.55
CA ALA A 96 -14.92 30.71 23.03
C ALA A 96 -16.08 30.83 24.03
N GLU A 97 -15.77 30.83 25.32
CA GLU A 97 -16.58 31.51 26.29
C GLU A 97 -16.89 32.85 25.64
N GLU A 98 -18.15 33.07 25.31
CA GLU A 98 -18.63 34.38 24.91
C GLU A 98 -18.24 35.32 26.05
N PHE A 99 -17.11 36.01 25.85
CA PHE A 99 -16.76 37.18 26.61
C PHE A 99 -17.85 38.19 26.30
N VAL A 100 -18.92 38.13 27.07
CA VAL A 100 -19.88 39.21 27.24
C VAL A 100 -19.06 40.34 27.87
N VAL A 101 -18.45 41.15 27.00
CA VAL A 101 -17.79 42.40 27.37
C VAL A 101 -18.90 43.32 27.89
N LYS A 102 -19.16 43.21 29.20
CA LYS A 102 -19.91 44.20 29.96
C LYS A 102 -19.14 45.52 29.86
N ARG A 103 -19.53 46.35 28.91
CA ARG A 103 -19.13 47.76 28.84
C ARG A 103 -19.70 48.47 30.07
N SER A 104 -18.86 48.67 31.07
CA SER A 104 -19.11 49.62 32.16
C SER A 104 -18.91 51.05 31.65
N PRO A 105 -19.86 51.98 31.86
CA PRO A 105 -19.67 53.39 31.52
C PRO A 105 -19.11 54.12 32.75
N SER A 106 -17.80 54.34 32.80
CA SER A 106 -17.20 55.24 33.81
C SER A 106 -16.90 56.59 33.17
N LYS A 107 -17.80 57.54 33.44
CA LYS A 107 -17.53 58.99 33.45
C LYS A 107 -16.35 59.29 34.38
N LEU A 108 -15.54 60.28 34.00
CA LEU A 108 -14.70 61.23 34.78
C LEU A 108 -13.67 61.76 33.74
N GLY A 109 -13.44 63.04 33.48
CA GLY A 109 -13.74 64.27 34.20
C GLY A 109 -12.47 65.14 34.26
N ARG A 110 -12.15 65.86 33.16
CA ARG A 110 -11.30 67.09 33.06
C ARG A 110 -9.81 67.03 33.51
N PRO A 111 -8.96 68.05 33.25
CA PRO A 111 -9.16 69.27 32.44
C PRO A 111 -8.12 69.49 31.32
N ALA A 112 -8.46 70.42 30.43
CA ALA A 112 -7.56 71.03 29.46
C ALA A 112 -6.56 71.97 30.15
N ILE A 113 -5.27 71.85 29.81
CA ILE A 113 -4.29 72.93 29.92
C ILE A 113 -3.41 72.94 28.65
N ALA A 114 -3.34 74.14 28.08
CA ALA A 114 -2.54 74.68 26.99
C ALA A 114 -1.27 73.94 26.57
N LEU A 115 -1.13 73.76 25.24
CA LEU A 115 0.13 74.02 24.53
C LEU A 115 -0.19 74.31 23.06
N VAL A 116 -0.40 75.60 22.78
CA VAL A 116 -0.44 76.18 21.43
C VAL A 116 0.94 76.80 21.20
N ALA A 117 1.78 76.08 20.48
CA ALA A 117 2.84 76.56 19.60
C ALA A 117 3.48 75.31 18.97
N ASP A 118 3.74 75.32 17.66
CA ASP A 118 4.36 74.25 16.84
C ASP A 118 3.46 73.14 16.25
N GLN A 119 2.18 73.43 15.98
CA GLN A 119 1.24 72.47 15.36
C GLN A 119 1.21 72.43 13.81
N GLU A 120 1.93 73.29 13.11
CA GLU A 120 1.90 73.34 11.64
C GLU A 120 3.08 72.63 10.95
N ASN A 121 4.24 72.52 11.61
CA ASN A 121 5.38 71.75 11.09
C ASN A 121 5.29 70.23 11.37
N THR A 122 4.59 69.80 12.43
CA THR A 122 4.39 68.36 12.71
C THR A 122 3.38 67.71 11.76
N LYS A 123 2.33 68.42 11.33
CA LYS A 123 1.31 67.89 10.39
C LYS A 123 1.87 67.64 8.99
N ARG A 124 2.76 68.51 8.49
CA ARG A 124 3.47 68.29 7.21
C ARG A 124 4.41 67.07 7.28
N ASN A 125 5.18 66.94 8.36
CA ASN A 125 6.08 65.79 8.55
C ASN A 125 5.31 64.46 8.70
N THR A 126 4.15 64.44 9.35
CA THR A 126 3.32 63.22 9.47
C THR A 126 2.68 62.78 8.16
N LEU A 127 2.34 63.74 7.28
CA LEU A 127 1.74 63.44 5.98
C LEU A 127 2.78 62.84 5.03
N GLU A 128 4.00 63.39 5.01
CA GLU A 128 5.11 62.84 4.23
C GLU A 128 5.53 61.46 4.72
N GLU A 129 5.56 61.22 6.03
CA GLU A 129 5.88 59.90 6.59
C GLU A 129 4.78 58.86 6.26
N GLN A 130 3.51 59.26 6.26
CA GLN A 130 2.40 58.41 5.79
C GLN A 130 2.52 58.08 4.30
N GLN A 131 2.88 59.05 3.47
CA GLN A 131 3.11 58.82 2.03
C GLN A 131 4.29 57.86 1.80
N ARG A 132 5.38 57.98 2.57
CA ARG A 132 6.51 57.05 2.52
C ARG A 132 6.12 55.63 2.93
N ARG A 133 5.36 55.46 4.01
CA ARG A 133 4.87 54.14 4.46
C ARG A 133 3.92 53.50 3.44
N ASN A 134 3.05 54.29 2.82
CA ASN A 134 2.16 53.79 1.76
C ASN A 134 2.94 53.38 0.51
N ALA A 135 3.92 54.17 0.08
CA ALA A 135 4.79 53.82 -1.04
C ALA A 135 5.64 52.56 -0.77
N GLU A 136 6.10 52.38 0.48
CA GLU A 136 6.83 51.18 0.89
C GLU A 136 5.95 49.93 0.93
N LEU A 137 4.71 50.05 1.44
CA LEU A 137 3.71 48.98 1.39
C LEU A 137 3.35 48.58 -0.05
N GLU A 138 3.24 49.55 -0.94
CA GLU A 138 2.97 49.30 -2.36
C GLU A 138 4.15 48.58 -3.03
N ARG A 139 5.39 48.97 -2.73
CA ARG A 139 6.60 48.24 -3.18
C ARG A 139 6.60 46.79 -2.68
N LEU A 140 6.25 46.55 -1.41
CA LEU A 140 6.17 45.19 -0.86
C LEU A 140 5.08 44.35 -1.54
N ARG A 141 3.90 44.94 -1.83
CA ARG A 141 2.83 44.27 -2.58
C ARG A 141 3.27 43.90 -3.99
N ASN A 142 3.94 44.80 -4.69
CA ASN A 142 4.45 44.53 -6.04
C ASN A 142 5.51 43.43 -6.03
N LEU A 143 6.41 43.42 -5.05
CA LEU A 143 7.45 42.40 -4.90
C LEU A 143 6.86 41.02 -4.54
N GLN A 144 5.79 40.98 -3.75
CA GLN A 144 5.02 39.75 -3.51
C GLN A 144 4.31 39.26 -4.77
N ALA A 145 3.66 40.15 -5.52
CA ALA A 145 3.00 39.80 -6.77
C ALA A 145 3.98 39.28 -7.84
N GLU A 146 5.20 39.81 -7.91
CA GLU A 146 6.24 39.27 -8.79
C GLU A 146 6.70 37.87 -8.36
N LYS A 147 6.94 37.64 -7.07
CA LYS A 147 7.27 36.31 -6.54
C LYS A 147 6.16 35.29 -6.79
N GLU A 148 4.90 35.69 -6.70
CA GLU A 148 3.76 34.83 -7.02
C GLU A 148 3.68 34.52 -8.53
N LYS A 149 3.92 35.52 -9.39
CA LYS A 149 4.01 35.30 -10.85
C LYS A 149 5.14 34.35 -11.22
N GLU A 150 6.29 34.44 -10.55
CA GLU A 150 7.43 33.54 -10.77
C GLU A 150 7.10 32.11 -10.33
N LYS A 151 6.52 31.92 -9.14
CA LYS A 151 6.03 30.61 -8.66
C LYS A 151 4.99 30.01 -9.62
N MET A 152 4.06 30.81 -10.11
CA MET A 152 3.07 30.38 -11.12
C MET A 152 3.73 29.92 -12.42
N LYS A 153 4.78 30.62 -12.89
CA LYS A 153 5.55 30.19 -14.07
C LYS A 153 6.30 28.88 -13.80
N GLU A 154 6.86 28.70 -12.61
CA GLU A 154 7.56 27.46 -12.23
C GLU A 154 6.59 26.27 -12.15
N VAL A 155 5.41 26.45 -11.55
CA VAL A 155 4.35 25.42 -11.51
C VAL A 155 3.91 25.04 -12.91
N LYS A 156 3.70 26.02 -13.81
CA LYS A 156 3.36 25.75 -15.21
C LYS A 156 4.46 24.98 -15.96
N ARG A 157 5.75 25.23 -15.65
CA ARG A 157 6.87 24.47 -16.22
C ARG A 157 6.87 23.02 -15.72
N LYS A 158 6.68 22.81 -14.42
CA LYS A 158 6.59 21.47 -13.82
C LYS A 158 5.40 20.68 -14.36
N GLU A 159 4.24 21.32 -14.49
CA GLU A 159 3.05 20.69 -15.05
C GLU A 159 3.25 20.27 -16.52
N LYS A 160 3.90 21.10 -17.34
CA LYS A 160 4.25 20.74 -18.72
C LYS A 160 5.19 19.53 -18.79
N LEU A 161 6.20 19.45 -17.91
CA LEU A 161 7.11 18.31 -17.84
C LEU A 161 6.35 17.03 -17.48
N ILE A 162 5.48 17.09 -16.46
CA ILE A 162 4.65 15.94 -16.06
C ILE A 162 3.75 15.48 -17.21
N ARG A 163 3.13 16.41 -17.96
CA ARG A 163 2.31 16.06 -19.13
C ARG A 163 3.14 15.39 -20.23
N GLN A 164 4.35 15.88 -20.51
CA GLN A 164 5.24 15.29 -21.50
C GLN A 164 5.71 13.89 -21.10
N GLU A 165 6.02 13.68 -19.81
CA GLU A 165 6.42 12.38 -19.27
C GLU A 165 5.26 11.37 -19.31
N ALA A 166 4.05 11.80 -18.94
CA ALA A 166 2.85 10.99 -19.05
C ALA A 166 2.55 10.60 -20.51
N GLU A 167 2.72 11.52 -21.45
CA GLU A 167 2.54 11.24 -22.88
C GLU A 167 3.59 10.25 -23.41
N LYS A 168 4.87 10.41 -23.04
CA LYS A 168 5.93 9.44 -23.38
C LYS A 168 5.60 8.05 -22.85
N LYS A 169 5.17 7.95 -21.60
CA LYS A 169 4.78 6.68 -20.98
C LYS A 169 3.60 6.02 -21.70
N ARG A 170 2.59 6.79 -22.11
CA ARG A 170 1.47 6.26 -22.93
C ARG A 170 1.96 5.70 -24.27
N ARG A 171 2.86 6.39 -24.95
CA ARG A 171 3.45 5.92 -26.21
C ARG A 171 4.29 4.65 -26.03
N GLU A 172 5.04 4.54 -24.93
CA GLU A 172 5.79 3.32 -24.61
C GLU A 172 4.86 2.14 -24.31
N ASP A 173 3.78 2.36 -23.55
CA ASP A 173 2.80 1.33 -23.25
C ASP A 173 2.05 0.88 -24.52
N GLU A 174 1.75 1.80 -25.45
CA GLU A 174 1.18 1.49 -26.76
C GLU A 174 2.16 0.69 -27.63
N ARG A 175 3.45 1.03 -27.66
CA ARG A 175 4.47 0.24 -28.36
C ARG A 175 4.59 -1.17 -27.81
N LYS A 176 4.62 -1.33 -26.48
CA LYS A 176 4.67 -2.65 -25.83
C LYS A 176 3.43 -3.48 -26.15
N LYS A 177 2.25 -2.87 -26.20
CA LYS A 177 1.02 -3.56 -26.63
C LYS A 177 1.10 -3.99 -28.09
N ALA A 178 1.60 -3.13 -28.99
CA ALA A 178 1.79 -3.48 -30.39
C ALA A 178 2.79 -4.63 -30.59
N GLU A 179 3.93 -4.60 -29.89
CA GLU A 179 4.92 -5.69 -29.91
C GLU A 179 4.34 -7.00 -29.37
N TYR A 180 3.54 -6.94 -28.30
CA TYR A 180 2.85 -8.11 -27.74
C TYR A 180 1.80 -8.69 -28.71
N GLU A 181 1.04 -7.83 -29.41
CA GLU A 181 0.09 -8.29 -30.41
C GLU A 181 0.80 -8.88 -31.64
N GLU A 182 1.92 -8.30 -32.06
CA GLU A 182 2.72 -8.81 -33.18
C GLU A 182 3.34 -10.17 -32.86
N THR A 183 3.92 -10.34 -31.67
CA THR A 183 4.45 -11.63 -31.21
C THR A 183 3.36 -12.69 -31.14
N LYS A 184 2.18 -12.35 -30.59
CA LYS A 184 1.02 -13.25 -30.58
C LYS A 184 0.56 -13.65 -31.98
N ARG A 185 0.59 -12.72 -32.95
CA ARG A 185 0.28 -13.04 -34.37
C ARG A 185 1.31 -13.99 -34.96
N ARG A 186 2.60 -13.80 -34.67
CA ARG A 186 3.68 -14.69 -35.13
C ARG A 186 3.54 -16.10 -34.56
N GLU A 187 3.24 -16.23 -33.26
CA GLU A 187 3.00 -17.54 -32.62
C GLU A 187 1.81 -18.27 -33.25
N LEU A 188 0.71 -17.56 -33.52
CA LEU A 188 -0.48 -18.14 -34.13
C LEU A 188 -0.22 -18.61 -35.57
N LEU A 189 0.56 -17.86 -36.35
CA LEU A 189 0.99 -18.29 -37.69
C LEU A 189 1.86 -19.55 -37.63
N LEU A 190 2.80 -19.61 -36.69
CA LEU A 190 3.67 -20.76 -36.52
C LEU A 190 2.89 -22.00 -36.06
N GLN A 191 1.88 -21.83 -35.21
CA GLN A 191 0.97 -22.91 -34.82
C GLN A 191 0.14 -23.40 -36.01
N ALA A 192 -0.37 -22.49 -36.85
CA ALA A 192 -1.11 -22.84 -38.06
C ALA A 192 -0.23 -23.55 -39.12
N GLN A 193 1.07 -23.23 -39.17
CA GLN A 193 2.03 -23.97 -39.99
C GLN A 193 2.23 -25.39 -39.48
N ARG A 194 2.45 -25.56 -38.17
CA ARG A 194 2.59 -26.89 -37.55
C ARG A 194 1.36 -27.77 -37.76
N THR A 195 0.15 -27.23 -37.67
CA THR A 195 -1.06 -28.01 -37.93
C THR A 195 -1.15 -28.45 -39.38
N LYS A 196 -0.81 -27.56 -40.33
CA LYS A 196 -0.77 -27.92 -41.75
C LYS A 196 0.29 -28.98 -42.05
N GLU A 197 1.46 -28.89 -41.45
CA GLU A 197 2.52 -29.89 -41.59
C GLU A 197 2.07 -31.25 -41.04
N LEU A 198 1.44 -31.28 -39.86
CA LEU A 198 0.88 -32.51 -39.30
C LEU A 198 -0.23 -33.11 -40.17
N GLU A 199 -1.12 -32.28 -40.71
CA GLU A 199 -2.16 -32.73 -41.65
C GLU A 199 -1.55 -33.31 -42.94
N THR A 200 -0.48 -32.70 -43.47
CA THR A 200 0.23 -33.24 -44.64
C THR A 200 0.94 -34.55 -44.32
N GLN A 201 1.55 -34.68 -43.15
CA GLN A 201 2.19 -35.92 -42.72
C GLN A 201 1.17 -37.05 -42.55
N GLN A 202 0.04 -36.78 -41.89
CA GLN A 202 -1.05 -37.74 -41.75
C GLN A 202 -1.64 -38.16 -43.10
N ALA A 203 -1.76 -37.22 -44.05
CA ALA A 203 -2.22 -37.53 -45.39
C ALA A 203 -1.21 -38.38 -46.19
N GLU A 204 0.09 -38.15 -46.01
CA GLU A 204 1.14 -38.95 -46.62
C GLU A 204 1.20 -40.37 -46.02
N GLU A 205 1.12 -40.50 -44.69
CA GLU A 205 1.04 -41.79 -44.01
C GLU A 205 -0.20 -42.58 -44.43
N ALA A 206 -1.36 -41.92 -44.55
CA ALA A 206 -2.59 -42.55 -45.05
C ALA A 206 -2.44 -43.05 -46.49
N ARG A 207 -1.73 -42.31 -47.35
CA ARG A 207 -1.41 -42.75 -48.73
C ARG A 207 -0.46 -43.95 -48.74
N GLN A 208 0.55 -43.97 -47.88
CA GLN A 208 1.46 -45.11 -47.75
C GLN A 208 0.73 -46.36 -47.27
N MET A 209 -0.11 -46.23 -46.24
CA MET A 209 -0.94 -47.33 -45.76
C MET A 209 -1.93 -47.83 -46.82
N ALA A 210 -2.49 -46.96 -47.66
CA ALA A 210 -3.35 -47.36 -48.77
C ALA A 210 -2.59 -48.16 -49.84
N ILE A 211 -1.37 -47.74 -50.19
CA ILE A 211 -0.51 -48.45 -51.15
C ILE A 211 -0.10 -49.83 -50.60
N GLU A 212 0.23 -49.93 -49.32
CA GLU A 212 0.55 -51.20 -48.67
C GLU A 212 -0.68 -52.13 -48.56
N ALA A 213 -1.85 -51.58 -48.26
CA ALA A 213 -3.11 -52.31 -48.28
C ALA A 213 -3.47 -52.83 -49.69
N GLU A 214 -3.14 -52.09 -50.74
CA GLU A 214 -3.34 -52.55 -52.11
C GLU A 214 -2.35 -53.66 -52.51
N LYS A 215 -1.07 -53.54 -52.11
CA LYS A 215 -0.05 -54.58 -52.35
C LYS A 215 -0.41 -55.90 -51.65
N THR A 216 -0.91 -55.82 -50.42
CA THR A 216 -1.35 -57.01 -49.67
C THR A 216 -2.56 -57.67 -50.33
N ARG A 217 -3.55 -56.88 -50.81
CA ARG A 217 -4.67 -57.42 -51.61
C ARG A 217 -4.22 -58.14 -52.88
N ARG A 218 -3.25 -57.59 -53.62
CA ARG A 218 -2.70 -58.24 -54.83
C ARG A 218 -1.96 -59.56 -54.50
N ILE A 219 -1.27 -59.62 -53.36
CA ILE A 219 -0.62 -60.85 -52.89
C ILE A 219 -1.67 -61.91 -52.50
N ASP A 220 -2.74 -61.49 -51.83
CA ASP A 220 -3.81 -62.39 -51.40
C ASP A 220 -4.65 -62.91 -52.57
N GLU A 221 -4.88 -62.09 -53.60
CA GLU A 221 -5.52 -62.50 -54.85
C GLU A 221 -4.63 -63.47 -55.65
N ALA A 222 -3.32 -63.22 -55.74
CA ALA A 222 -2.38 -64.15 -56.38
C ALA A 222 -2.30 -65.51 -55.67
N LYS A 223 -2.38 -65.52 -54.34
CA LYS A 223 -2.45 -66.74 -53.52
C LYS A 223 -3.76 -67.50 -53.73
N LYS A 224 -4.90 -66.81 -53.89
CA LYS A 224 -6.17 -67.46 -54.22
C LYS A 224 -6.15 -68.15 -55.58
N ILE A 225 -5.47 -67.56 -56.57
CA ILE A 225 -5.29 -68.17 -57.90
C ILE A 225 -4.35 -69.40 -57.84
N GLN A 226 -3.34 -69.42 -56.97
CA GLN A 226 -2.51 -70.60 -56.75
C GLN A 226 -3.26 -71.72 -56.00
N VAL A 227 -4.08 -71.36 -55.01
CA VAL A 227 -4.87 -72.32 -54.23
C VAL A 227 -5.99 -72.97 -55.05
N GLU A 228 -6.56 -72.27 -56.05
CA GLU A 228 -7.50 -72.89 -56.99
C GLU A 228 -6.83 -73.90 -57.93
N LYS A 229 -5.60 -73.63 -58.38
CA LYS A 229 -4.80 -74.61 -59.14
C LYS A 229 -4.40 -75.83 -58.31
N GLU A 230 -4.15 -75.64 -57.01
CA GLU A 230 -3.82 -76.73 -56.07
C GLU A 230 -5.06 -77.57 -55.66
N LYS A 231 -6.27 -77.02 -55.80
CA LYS A 231 -7.53 -77.73 -55.52
C LYS A 231 -7.89 -78.76 -56.60
N GLU A 232 -7.38 -78.61 -57.82
CA GLU A 232 -7.59 -79.57 -58.92
C GLU A 232 -6.70 -80.81 -58.76
N GLU A 233 -5.47 -80.66 -58.26
CA GLU A 233 -4.55 -81.77 -57.98
C GLU A 233 -4.90 -82.56 -56.71
N ARG A 234 -5.67 -81.96 -55.78
CA ARG A 234 -6.05 -82.58 -54.51
C ARG A 234 -7.20 -83.60 -54.58
N ARG A 235 -7.87 -83.77 -55.73
CA ARG A 235 -8.89 -84.84 -55.90
C ARG A 235 -8.29 -86.26 -56.04
N ILE A 236 -6.98 -86.38 -56.28
CA ILE A 236 -6.28 -87.67 -56.41
C ILE A 236 -5.65 -88.13 -55.08
N ALA A 237 -5.52 -87.25 -54.07
CA ALA A 237 -4.77 -87.51 -52.83
C ALA A 237 -5.63 -87.73 -51.57
N GLN A 238 -6.93 -88.04 -51.71
CA GLN A 238 -7.85 -88.30 -50.60
C GLN A 238 -7.67 -89.68 -49.91
N GLN A 239 -6.63 -90.44 -50.28
CA GLN A 239 -6.23 -91.66 -49.54
C GLN A 239 -5.11 -91.41 -48.50
N LYS A 240 -4.68 -90.16 -48.29
CA LYS A 240 -3.66 -89.79 -47.27
C LYS A 240 -4.22 -88.86 -46.18
N GLU A 241 -5.50 -88.97 -45.85
CA GLU A 241 -6.23 -87.97 -45.06
C GLU A 241 -6.14 -88.19 -43.52
N ASP A 242 -5.79 -89.38 -43.04
CA ASP A 242 -5.77 -89.67 -41.60
C ASP A 242 -4.50 -89.22 -40.85
N GLN A 243 -3.45 -88.77 -41.56
CA GLN A 243 -2.27 -88.15 -40.96
C GLN A 243 -2.28 -86.60 -41.02
N ARG A 244 -3.20 -85.98 -41.77
CA ARG A 244 -3.28 -84.52 -41.92
C ARG A 244 -4.10 -83.81 -40.84
N LEU A 245 -5.00 -84.53 -40.17
CA LEU A 245 -5.83 -84.00 -39.09
C LEU A 245 -5.01 -83.52 -37.86
N ARG A 246 -3.78 -84.01 -37.68
CA ARG A 246 -2.87 -83.51 -36.63
C ARG A 246 -2.11 -82.23 -37.04
N ALA A 247 -1.76 -82.06 -38.31
CA ALA A 247 -1.08 -80.86 -38.81
C ALA A 247 -2.01 -79.63 -38.93
N VAL A 248 -3.29 -79.84 -39.27
CA VAL A 248 -4.30 -78.76 -39.33
C VAL A 248 -4.68 -78.24 -37.94
N ALA A 249 -4.60 -79.08 -36.91
CA ALA A 249 -4.80 -78.66 -35.52
C ALA A 249 -3.63 -77.79 -35.03
N GLU A 250 -2.37 -78.16 -35.33
CA GLU A 250 -1.18 -77.35 -34.99
C GLU A 250 -1.12 -76.02 -35.77
N GLU A 251 -1.55 -75.98 -37.04
CA GLU A 251 -1.62 -74.72 -37.81
C GLU A 251 -2.73 -73.78 -37.30
N ARG A 252 -3.87 -74.33 -36.86
CA ARG A 252 -4.92 -73.53 -36.21
C ARG A 252 -4.48 -73.00 -34.85
N GLU A 253 -3.73 -73.78 -34.10
CA GLU A 253 -3.18 -73.35 -32.80
C GLU A 253 -2.12 -72.26 -32.96
N ARG A 254 -1.23 -72.36 -33.97
CA ARG A 254 -0.28 -71.28 -34.31
C ARG A 254 -0.99 -70.00 -34.78
N HIS A 255 -2.05 -70.11 -35.57
CA HIS A 255 -2.85 -68.96 -35.98
C HIS A 255 -3.59 -68.32 -34.79
N HIS A 256 -4.12 -69.12 -33.85
CA HIS A 256 -4.71 -68.59 -32.62
C HIS A 256 -3.67 -67.90 -31.73
N GLN A 257 -2.45 -68.44 -31.62
CA GLN A 257 -1.36 -67.81 -30.89
C GLN A 257 -0.87 -66.52 -31.56
N GLU A 258 -0.81 -66.47 -32.90
CA GLU A 258 -0.43 -65.26 -33.64
C GLU A 258 -1.49 -64.15 -33.54
N VAL A 259 -2.78 -64.52 -33.60
CA VAL A 259 -3.89 -63.56 -33.39
C VAL A 259 -3.88 -63.05 -31.96
N ALA A 260 -3.70 -63.91 -30.96
CA ALA A 260 -3.59 -63.51 -29.55
C ALA A 260 -2.38 -62.59 -29.30
N ALA A 261 -1.22 -62.89 -29.87
CA ALA A 261 -0.03 -62.04 -29.77
C ALA A 261 -0.25 -60.66 -30.44
N ARG A 262 -0.96 -60.62 -31.56
CA ARG A 262 -1.30 -59.36 -32.25
C ARG A 262 -2.32 -58.52 -31.49
N GLU A 263 -3.24 -59.14 -30.75
CA GLU A 263 -4.18 -58.45 -29.86
C GLU A 263 -3.44 -57.89 -28.63
N GLN A 264 -2.56 -58.68 -28.00
CA GLN A 264 -1.73 -58.22 -26.89
C GLN A 264 -0.83 -57.03 -27.29
N ALA A 265 -0.19 -57.08 -28.46
CA ALA A 265 0.61 -55.96 -28.95
C ALA A 265 -0.20 -54.68 -29.19
N LYS A 266 -1.47 -54.80 -29.63
CA LYS A 266 -2.37 -53.64 -29.78
C LYS A 266 -2.85 -53.10 -28.43
N GLU A 267 -3.10 -53.97 -27.45
CA GLU A 267 -3.45 -53.56 -26.09
C GLU A 267 -2.28 -52.85 -25.40
N GLU A 268 -1.05 -53.36 -25.55
CA GLU A 268 0.16 -52.70 -25.06
C GLU A 268 0.36 -51.32 -25.71
N GLN A 269 0.14 -51.19 -27.02
CA GLN A 269 0.19 -49.90 -27.70
C GLN A 269 -0.88 -48.93 -27.18
N ARG A 270 -2.10 -49.39 -26.93
CA ARG A 270 -3.17 -48.56 -26.33
C ARG A 270 -2.80 -48.10 -24.93
N LEU A 271 -2.23 -48.98 -24.11
CA LEU A 271 -1.76 -48.65 -22.77
C LEU A 271 -0.63 -47.61 -22.80
N ARG A 272 0.33 -47.74 -23.72
CA ARG A 272 1.40 -46.73 -23.88
C ARG A 272 0.85 -45.37 -24.29
N LEU A 273 -0.08 -45.31 -25.23
CA LEU A 273 -0.72 -44.05 -25.64
C LEU A 273 -1.51 -43.40 -24.50
N LEU A 274 -2.18 -44.20 -23.67
CA LEU A 274 -2.87 -43.70 -22.48
C LEU A 274 -1.88 -43.16 -21.44
N GLN A 275 -0.78 -43.85 -21.19
CA GLN A 275 0.28 -43.39 -20.28
C GLN A 275 0.91 -42.08 -20.76
N GLU A 276 1.24 -41.98 -22.04
CA GLU A 276 1.78 -40.74 -22.63
C GLU A 276 0.77 -39.57 -22.56
N ALA A 277 -0.53 -39.84 -22.74
CA ALA A 277 -1.58 -38.84 -22.60
C ALA A 277 -1.74 -38.35 -21.14
N GLU A 278 -1.68 -39.28 -20.17
CA GLU A 278 -1.71 -38.93 -18.74
C GLU A 278 -0.49 -38.12 -18.32
N GLU A 279 0.71 -38.49 -18.78
CA GLU A 279 1.94 -37.72 -18.50
C GLU A 279 1.88 -36.31 -19.08
N LYS A 280 1.40 -36.15 -20.31
CA LYS A 280 1.17 -34.81 -20.91
C LYS A 280 0.17 -33.99 -20.11
N SER A 281 -0.93 -34.60 -19.65
CA SER A 281 -1.92 -33.92 -18.81
C SER A 281 -1.31 -33.45 -17.49
N ARG A 282 -0.50 -34.28 -16.82
CA ARG A 282 0.21 -33.91 -15.58
C ARG A 282 1.19 -32.76 -15.83
N GLN A 283 1.98 -32.82 -16.90
CA GLN A 283 2.91 -31.75 -17.26
C GLN A 283 2.18 -30.43 -17.55
N GLU A 284 1.03 -30.47 -18.22
CA GLU A 284 0.20 -29.29 -18.45
C GLU A 284 -0.36 -28.71 -17.15
N GLU A 285 -0.83 -29.56 -16.24
CA GLU A 285 -1.34 -29.14 -14.93
C GLU A 285 -0.24 -28.51 -14.08
N GLU A 286 0.94 -29.11 -14.02
CA GLU A 286 2.12 -28.55 -13.34
C GLU A 286 2.52 -27.19 -13.95
N ALA A 287 2.52 -27.07 -15.29
CA ALA A 287 2.79 -25.82 -15.96
C ALA A 287 1.75 -24.74 -15.65
N ARG A 288 0.45 -25.11 -15.55
CA ARG A 288 -0.63 -24.20 -15.13
C ARG A 288 -0.44 -23.76 -13.69
N GLN A 289 -0.14 -24.67 -12.77
CA GLN A 289 0.14 -24.36 -11.37
C GLN A 289 1.35 -23.44 -11.23
N HIS A 290 2.44 -23.73 -11.95
CA HIS A 290 3.64 -22.90 -11.95
C HIS A 290 3.37 -21.49 -12.48
N ARG A 291 2.57 -21.34 -13.54
CA ARG A 291 2.13 -20.02 -14.05
C ARG A 291 1.31 -19.25 -13.01
N LEU A 292 0.39 -19.91 -12.33
CA LEU A 292 -0.41 -19.30 -11.25
C LEU A 292 0.48 -18.86 -10.09
N TYR A 293 1.45 -19.69 -9.71
CA TYR A 293 2.43 -19.36 -8.67
C TYR A 293 3.26 -18.13 -9.02
N ILE A 294 3.78 -18.04 -10.25
CA ILE A 294 4.50 -16.84 -10.73
C ILE A 294 3.62 -15.59 -10.69
N LEU A 295 2.35 -15.70 -11.11
CA LEU A 295 1.41 -14.57 -11.06
C LEU A 295 1.13 -14.12 -9.63
N GLN A 296 1.00 -15.06 -8.68
CA GLN A 296 0.86 -14.74 -7.25
C GLN A 296 2.10 -14.03 -6.72
N GLN A 297 3.31 -14.50 -7.04
CA GLN A 297 4.54 -13.83 -6.64
C GLN A 297 4.65 -12.41 -7.22
N LYS A 298 4.29 -12.21 -8.49
CA LYS A 298 4.28 -10.88 -9.11
C LYS A 298 3.29 -9.93 -8.44
N ARG A 299 2.09 -10.41 -8.10
CA ARG A 299 1.10 -9.62 -7.35
C ARG A 299 1.60 -9.26 -5.96
N ALA A 300 2.18 -10.21 -5.23
CA ALA A 300 2.76 -9.97 -3.91
C ALA A 300 3.90 -8.94 -3.97
N ALA A 301 4.80 -9.05 -4.96
CA ALA A 301 5.89 -8.09 -5.17
C ALA A 301 5.38 -6.70 -5.56
N GLU A 302 4.31 -6.60 -6.35
CA GLU A 302 3.68 -5.32 -6.71
C GLU A 302 2.98 -4.67 -5.50
N GLU A 303 2.29 -5.45 -4.67
CA GLU A 303 1.69 -5.00 -3.42
C GLU A 303 2.76 -4.52 -2.43
N GLU A 304 3.88 -5.23 -2.31
CA GLU A 304 5.00 -4.81 -1.47
C GLU A 304 5.62 -3.49 -1.95
N ARG A 305 5.78 -3.31 -3.27
CA ARG A 305 6.22 -2.03 -3.84
C ARG A 305 5.24 -0.91 -3.51
N LYS A 306 3.93 -1.15 -3.63
CA LYS A 306 2.90 -0.17 -3.25
C LYS A 306 2.98 0.18 -1.76
N ARG A 307 3.12 -0.81 -0.88
CA ARG A 307 3.31 -0.60 0.56
C ARG A 307 4.54 0.25 0.85
N LYS A 308 5.70 -0.07 0.26
CA LYS A 308 6.94 0.72 0.41
C LYS A 308 6.76 2.17 -0.04
N THR A 309 6.11 2.40 -1.18
CA THR A 309 5.86 3.77 -1.66
C THR A 309 4.93 4.57 -0.73
N LEU A 310 3.93 3.91 -0.13
CA LEU A 310 3.04 4.55 0.86
C LEU A 310 3.80 4.84 2.16
N GLU A 311 4.60 3.89 2.66
CA GLU A 311 5.44 4.10 3.85
C GLU A 311 6.45 5.23 3.65
N GLU A 312 7.08 5.34 2.49
CA GLU A 312 7.98 6.45 2.16
C GLU A 312 7.25 7.79 2.08
N ALA A 313 6.03 7.81 1.53
CA ALA A 313 5.20 9.00 1.51
C ALA A 313 4.80 9.43 2.93
N GLU A 314 4.40 8.48 3.78
CA GLU A 314 4.10 8.72 5.19
C GLU A 314 5.32 9.23 5.95
N ARG A 315 6.51 8.66 5.71
CA ARG A 315 7.78 9.14 6.28
C ARG A 315 8.08 10.58 5.87
N LYS A 316 7.85 10.94 4.60
CA LYS A 316 8.03 12.34 4.12
C LYS A 316 7.08 13.29 4.84
N VAL A 317 5.80 12.94 4.95
CA VAL A 317 4.80 13.74 5.68
C VAL A 317 5.19 13.88 7.16
N ALA A 318 5.63 12.80 7.80
CA ALA A 318 6.10 12.83 9.19
C ALA A 318 7.31 13.75 9.38
N LEU A 319 8.28 13.73 8.45
CA LEU A 319 9.44 14.62 8.48
C LEU A 319 9.04 16.09 8.30
N GLU A 320 8.09 16.39 7.41
CA GLU A 320 7.55 17.75 7.25
C GLU A 320 6.86 18.24 8.51
N TRP A 321 6.07 17.40 9.18
CA TRP A 321 5.45 17.75 10.46
C TRP A 321 6.49 17.98 11.56
N ARG A 322 7.53 17.16 11.64
CA ARG A 322 8.65 17.40 12.58
C ARG A 322 9.30 18.76 12.33
N LYS A 323 9.60 19.10 11.08
CA LYS A 323 10.16 20.42 10.72
C LYS A 323 9.24 21.57 11.13
N LYS A 324 7.93 21.45 10.90
CA LYS A 324 6.92 22.45 11.31
C LYS A 324 6.85 22.59 12.83
N ILE A 325 6.85 21.47 13.56
CA ILE A 325 6.84 21.45 15.03
C ILE A 325 8.11 22.12 15.58
N ASP A 326 9.28 21.80 15.02
CA ASP A 326 10.53 22.41 15.46
C ASP A 326 10.59 23.90 15.16
N ALA A 327 10.07 24.33 14.00
CA ALA A 327 9.93 25.76 13.68
C ALA A 327 9.00 26.47 14.69
N ALA A 328 7.83 25.88 14.99
CA ALA A 328 6.90 26.43 15.98
C ALA A 328 7.52 26.49 17.38
N ARG A 329 8.27 25.46 17.79
CA ARG A 329 9.03 25.45 19.06
C ARG A 329 10.05 26.58 19.11
N LYS A 330 10.82 26.79 18.04
CA LYS A 330 11.78 27.91 17.96
C LYS A 330 11.10 29.27 18.11
N ILE A 331 9.97 29.47 17.45
CA ILE A 331 9.17 30.71 17.56
C ILE A 331 8.69 30.91 19.00
N LEU A 332 8.14 29.87 19.64
CA LEU A 332 7.65 29.95 21.02
C LEU A 332 8.77 30.22 22.02
N VAL A 333 9.94 29.58 21.86
CA VAL A 333 11.12 29.83 22.70
C VAL A 333 11.57 31.28 22.55
N TRP A 334 11.62 31.80 21.33
CA TRP A 334 11.99 33.19 21.08
C TRP A 334 10.98 34.19 21.65
N GLN A 335 9.68 33.95 21.48
CA GLN A 335 8.63 34.78 22.10
C GLN A 335 8.74 34.78 23.62
N LYS A 336 8.92 33.61 24.24
CA LYS A 336 9.09 33.48 25.70
C LYS A 336 10.32 34.26 26.17
N TRP A 337 11.44 34.14 25.46
CA TRP A 337 12.65 34.89 25.76
C TRP A 337 12.43 36.41 25.61
N ALA A 338 11.83 36.85 24.51
CA ALA A 338 11.53 38.27 24.27
C ALA A 338 10.61 38.84 25.36
N SER A 339 9.57 38.11 25.77
CA SER A 339 8.71 38.52 26.89
C SER A 339 9.46 38.56 28.22
N GLN A 340 10.39 37.64 28.49
CA GLN A 340 11.22 37.69 29.68
C GLN A 340 12.17 38.90 29.68
N VAL A 341 12.79 39.20 28.54
CA VAL A 341 13.65 40.38 28.38
C VAL A 341 12.85 41.66 28.59
N GLN A 342 11.66 41.77 28.01
CA GLN A 342 10.76 42.91 28.25
C GLN A 342 10.38 43.04 29.73
N LYS A 343 9.97 41.94 30.38
CA LYS A 343 9.68 41.96 31.84
C LYS A 343 10.88 42.42 32.67
N ARG A 344 12.09 41.96 32.34
CA ARG A 344 13.32 42.42 33.00
C ARG A 344 13.57 43.90 32.76
N ARG A 345 13.40 44.41 31.54
CA ARG A 345 13.53 45.85 31.23
C ARG A 345 12.54 46.68 32.03
N TYR A 346 11.25 46.31 32.03
CA TYR A 346 10.23 46.99 32.85
C TYR A 346 10.54 46.96 34.34
N SER A 347 11.05 45.83 34.85
CA SER A 347 11.49 45.73 36.25
C SER A 347 12.66 46.67 36.53
N ILE A 348 13.70 46.68 35.70
CA ILE A 348 14.86 47.57 35.85
C ILE A 348 14.44 49.03 35.79
N ASP A 349 13.63 49.41 34.79
CA ASP A 349 13.11 50.77 34.63
C ASP A 349 12.21 51.18 35.79
N GLY A 350 11.38 50.27 36.32
CA GLY A 350 10.54 50.52 37.49
C GLY A 350 11.37 50.71 38.77
N THR A 351 12.41 49.89 38.95
CA THR A 351 13.35 50.02 40.08
C THR A 351 14.11 51.34 39.97
N ARG A 352 14.56 51.70 38.76
CA ARG A 352 15.23 52.96 38.47
C ARG A 352 14.33 54.16 38.78
N ARG A 353 13.09 54.20 38.30
CA ARG A 353 12.14 55.28 38.61
C ARG A 353 11.86 55.38 40.11
N SER A 354 11.76 54.24 40.80
CA SER A 354 11.55 54.22 42.25
C SER A 354 12.76 54.80 43.00
N LEU A 355 13.98 54.49 42.56
CA LEU A 355 15.21 55.07 43.12
C LEU A 355 15.33 56.57 42.82
N GLU A 356 15.00 57.01 41.61
CA GLU A 356 14.95 58.43 41.23
C GLU A 356 13.94 59.22 42.10
N CYS A 357 12.86 58.58 42.58
CA CYS A 357 11.91 59.21 43.49
C CYS A 357 12.40 59.27 44.96
N ILE A 358 13.23 58.33 45.40
CA ILE A 358 13.73 58.26 46.78
C ILE A 358 14.91 59.22 46.98
N ASP A 359 15.79 59.31 45.98
CA ASP A 359 16.96 60.18 46.02
C ASP A 359 17.06 60.99 44.71
N PRO A 360 16.66 62.28 44.72
CA PRO A 360 16.73 63.13 43.53
C PRO A 360 18.17 63.46 43.12
N THR A 361 19.18 63.16 43.96
CA THR A 361 20.59 63.23 43.57
C THR A 361 21.12 61.95 42.94
N PHE A 362 20.30 60.89 42.88
CA PHE A 362 20.56 59.67 42.12
C PHE A 362 20.41 59.91 40.60
N SER A 363 21.13 60.92 40.08
CA SER A 363 21.39 61.03 38.67
C SER A 363 22.44 59.97 38.37
N TYR A 364 22.02 58.86 37.78
CA TYR A 364 22.95 57.84 37.30
C TYR A 364 23.81 58.51 36.22
N ARG A 365 25.01 58.99 36.58
CA ARG A 365 26.09 59.34 35.65
C ARG A 365 26.54 58.05 34.95
N SER A 366 25.73 57.48 34.06
CA SER A 366 26.19 56.48 33.10
C SER A 366 26.64 57.15 31.81
N SER A 367 27.62 58.03 31.94
CA SER A 367 28.50 58.42 30.83
C SER A 367 29.71 57.50 30.76
N VAL A 368 29.57 56.24 31.18
CA VAL A 368 30.56 55.21 30.84
C VAL A 368 30.13 54.65 29.49
N ASP A 369 30.42 55.43 28.44
CA ASP A 369 30.48 54.89 27.09
C ASP A 369 31.44 53.69 27.11
N PRO A 370 31.02 52.51 26.63
CA PRO A 370 31.95 51.43 26.35
C PRO A 370 32.67 51.73 25.03
N LEU A 371 33.36 52.87 24.97
CA LEU A 371 34.34 53.14 23.94
C LEU A 371 35.68 52.57 24.43
N LEU A 372 36.21 51.66 23.64
CA LEU A 372 37.62 51.27 23.59
C LEU A 372 38.13 50.40 24.74
N SER A 373 37.82 49.11 24.68
CA SER A 373 38.85 48.10 24.95
C SER A 373 38.96 47.20 23.72
N ARG A 374 39.65 47.77 22.72
CA ARG A 374 40.34 47.03 21.66
C ARG A 374 41.54 46.37 22.36
N GLY A 375 41.30 45.22 22.97
CA GLY A 375 42.36 44.31 23.37
C GLY A 375 42.59 43.36 22.20
N ASP A 376 43.64 43.64 21.44
CA ASP A 376 44.23 42.69 20.52
C ASP A 376 44.76 41.51 21.35
N GLU A 377 44.00 40.41 21.40
CA GLU A 377 44.57 39.10 21.68
C GLU A 377 44.21 38.17 20.54
N GLU A 378 45.16 38.13 19.61
CA GLU A 378 45.40 37.01 18.73
C GLU A 378 45.57 35.73 19.57
N GLU A 379 44.56 34.88 19.66
CA GLU A 379 44.80 33.45 19.80
C GLU A 379 43.94 32.66 18.82
N GLY A 380 44.67 31.99 17.92
CA GLY A 380 44.14 31.17 16.84
C GLY A 380 43.35 29.97 17.36
N GLY A 381 42.03 30.10 17.41
CA GLY A 381 41.12 28.97 17.40
C GLY A 381 40.79 28.56 15.96
N VAL A 382 41.52 27.57 15.41
CA VAL A 382 41.17 26.91 14.15
C VAL A 382 39.79 26.26 14.30
N ILE A 383 38.75 26.96 13.87
CA ILE A 383 37.41 26.39 13.71
C ILE A 383 37.47 25.51 12.45
N MET A 384 37.74 24.21 12.66
CA MET A 384 37.60 23.23 11.58
C MET A 384 36.17 23.24 11.07
N ALA A 385 36.02 23.68 9.82
CA ALA A 385 34.79 23.56 9.06
C ALA A 385 34.35 22.08 9.02
N PRO A 386 33.07 21.77 9.30
CA PRO A 386 32.57 20.42 9.12
C PRO A 386 32.62 20.06 7.63
N LYS A 387 33.49 19.08 7.30
CA LYS A 387 33.57 18.49 5.96
C LYS A 387 32.20 17.95 5.57
N SER A 388 31.61 18.58 4.55
CA SER A 388 30.46 18.09 3.82
C SER A 388 30.83 16.77 3.13
N THR A 389 30.52 15.64 3.76
CA THR A 389 30.51 14.33 3.09
C THR A 389 29.33 14.27 2.13
N ALA A 390 29.62 14.43 0.84
CA ALA A 390 28.72 14.05 -0.23
C ALA A 390 28.54 12.53 -0.21
N PHE A 391 27.32 12.10 0.09
CA PHE A 391 26.89 10.71 -0.12
C PHE A 391 26.46 10.58 -1.58
N GLN A 392 27.28 9.91 -2.39
CA GLN A 392 26.87 9.32 -3.66
C GLN A 392 26.11 8.03 -3.35
N HIS A 393 24.95 7.87 -3.98
CA HIS A 393 24.26 6.58 -4.08
C HIS A 393 24.26 6.18 -5.55
N ASP A 394 24.86 5.01 -5.80
CA ASP A 394 24.63 4.18 -6.99
C ASP A 394 23.26 3.50 -6.93
#